data_AF-A0A0Q6JW61-F1
#
_entry.id   AF-A0A0Q6JW61-F1
#
_cell.length_a   1.000
_cell.length_b   1.000
_cell.length_c   1.000
_cell.angle_alpha   90.00
_cell.angle_beta   90.00
_cell.angle_gamma   90.00
#
_symmetry.space_group_name_H-M   'P 1'
#
loop_
_entity.id
_entity.type
_entity.pdbx_description
1 polymer ?
#
loop_
_entity_poly.entity_id
_entity_poly.type
_entity_poly.pdbx_seq_one_letter_code
_entity_poly.pdbx_strand_id
1 'polypeptide(L)'
;MTVIQKPRRSRGLKSMRTAVVASAAVVGLVVGGGSASAAVDDSNSVVDGGGNTITVSQADTFINSVYPLDGNPLTREWFHNGRAIVEVTGPDAADFEGDITLGYQFGYPMSLGGSLEFSYTTPNVSAEVGIDAAGAGTGATLSTNDLLPQLATTVTLEPGPGIEDVEVGTGSASGERTEIQISNVHGTATNIAGNVSVRPYVKVVSSNGDTAITYGKPWRFN
;
A
#
# COMPACT_ATOMS: atom_id res chain seq x y z
N MET A 1 23.75 97.65 -22.01
CA MET A 1 24.12 96.22 -22.11
C MET A 1 22.89 95.45 -22.59
N THR A 2 22.83 94.64 -23.64
CA THR A 2 23.70 94.30 -24.78
C THR A 2 22.79 93.51 -25.74
N VAL A 3 22.72 93.94 -27.01
CA VAL A 3 22.53 93.17 -28.28
C VAL A 3 21.43 92.09 -28.40
N ILE A 4 20.45 92.42 -29.27
CA ILE A 4 19.85 91.67 -30.41
C ILE A 4 20.19 90.17 -30.53
N GLN A 5 19.19 89.31 -30.79
CA GLN A 5 19.15 88.33 -31.91
C GLN A 5 17.84 87.52 -31.89
N LYS A 6 17.25 87.30 -33.07
CA LYS A 6 16.15 86.35 -33.32
C LYS A 6 16.71 85.13 -34.05
N PRO A 7 16.38 83.89 -33.64
CA PRO A 7 16.36 82.76 -34.58
C PRO A 7 15.04 81.96 -34.46
N ARG A 8 14.30 81.78 -35.56
CA ARG A 8 14.32 80.66 -36.53
C ARG A 8 13.57 79.40 -36.04
N ARG A 9 12.55 79.03 -36.82
CA ARG A 9 11.88 77.72 -36.88
C ARG A 9 12.89 76.56 -36.94
N SER A 10 12.59 75.46 -36.25
CA SER A 10 12.98 74.12 -36.72
C SER A 10 11.89 73.08 -36.42
N ARG A 11 11.72 72.18 -37.39
CA ARG A 11 10.77 71.08 -37.49
C ARG A 11 10.96 70.03 -36.39
N GLY A 12 9.83 69.49 -35.92
CA GLY A 12 9.52 68.06 -35.98
C GLY A 12 10.20 67.11 -34.99
N LEU A 13 9.38 66.43 -34.19
CA LEU A 13 9.36 64.98 -34.17
C LEU A 13 8.02 64.49 -33.60
N LYS A 14 7.28 63.72 -34.41
CA LYS A 14 6.16 62.88 -33.96
C LYS A 14 6.75 61.65 -33.26
N SER A 15 6.16 61.24 -32.13
CA SER A 15 6.27 59.91 -31.50
C SER A 15 5.82 60.09 -30.03
N MET A 16 5.07 59.24 -29.35
CA MET A 16 4.61 57.87 -29.57
C MET A 16 3.34 57.68 -28.73
N ARG A 17 2.44 56.83 -29.22
CA ARG A 17 1.23 56.38 -28.53
C ARG A 17 1.62 55.54 -27.29
N THR A 18 0.92 55.69 -26.18
CA THR A 18 0.89 54.67 -25.12
C THR A 18 -0.54 54.20 -24.98
N ALA A 19 -0.76 52.94 -25.37
CA ALA A 19 -2.02 52.22 -25.22
C ALA A 19 -2.18 51.79 -23.76
N VAL A 20 -3.38 51.98 -23.22
CA VAL A 20 -3.78 51.46 -21.91
C VAL A 20 -4.28 50.04 -22.11
N VAL A 21 -3.59 49.05 -21.53
CA VAL A 21 -4.05 47.65 -21.49
C VAL A 21 -4.75 47.43 -20.15
N ALA A 22 -6.04 47.10 -20.20
CA ALA A 22 -6.81 46.66 -19.05
C ALA A 22 -6.54 45.17 -18.80
N SER A 23 -6.04 44.83 -17.62
CA SER A 23 -5.86 43.45 -17.17
C SER A 23 -7.07 43.00 -16.34
N ALA A 24 -7.80 42.01 -16.83
CA ALA A 24 -8.83 41.30 -16.09
C ALA A 24 -8.17 40.18 -15.26
N ALA A 25 -8.31 40.24 -13.94
CA ALA A 25 -7.84 39.18 -13.05
C ALA A 25 -8.88 38.04 -13.01
N VAL A 26 -8.52 36.87 -13.53
CA VAL A 26 -9.29 35.62 -13.34
C VAL A 26 -8.76 34.94 -12.08
N VAL A 27 -9.55 34.92 -11.02
CA VAL A 27 -9.27 34.13 -9.82
C VAL A 27 -9.86 32.73 -10.05
N GLY A 28 -9.01 31.78 -10.41
CA GLY A 28 -9.37 30.36 -10.43
C GLY A 28 -9.33 29.80 -9.02
N LEU A 29 -10.51 29.47 -8.46
CA LEU A 29 -10.62 28.69 -7.24
C LEU A 29 -10.24 27.25 -7.56
N VAL A 30 -9.00 26.87 -7.25
CA VAL A 30 -8.57 25.47 -7.25
C VAL A 30 -9.20 24.80 -6.02
N VAL A 31 -10.24 24.01 -6.24
CA VAL A 31 -10.73 23.06 -5.25
C VAL A 31 -9.70 21.95 -5.17
N GLY A 32 -8.83 22.02 -4.16
CA GLY A 32 -7.93 20.93 -3.82
C GLY A 32 -8.78 19.75 -3.34
N GLY A 33 -8.89 18.71 -4.16
CA GLY A 33 -9.31 17.39 -3.70
C GLY A 33 -8.27 16.89 -2.72
N GLY A 34 -8.52 17.06 -1.42
CA GLY A 34 -7.76 16.38 -0.40
C GLY A 34 -8.04 14.89 -0.52
N SER A 35 -7.19 14.16 -1.23
CA SER A 35 -7.08 12.72 -1.04
C SER A 35 -6.79 12.51 0.44
N ALA A 36 -7.67 11.79 1.13
CA ALA A 36 -7.42 11.38 2.50
C ALA A 36 -6.12 10.56 2.48
N SER A 37 -5.04 11.14 3.00
CA SER A 37 -3.77 10.44 3.14
C SER A 37 -3.99 9.40 4.23
N ALA A 38 -4.20 8.14 3.84
CA ALA A 38 -3.84 7.04 4.72
C ALA A 38 -2.37 7.24 5.09
N ALA A 39 -2.03 7.06 6.37
CA ALA A 39 -0.63 7.10 6.77
C ALA A 39 0.02 5.84 6.19
N VAL A 40 0.70 6.01 5.06
CA VAL A 40 1.53 4.96 4.45
C VAL A 40 2.76 4.79 5.34
N ASP A 41 2.96 3.59 5.85
CA ASP A 41 4.10 3.24 6.71
C ASP A 41 5.36 3.00 5.86
N ASP A 42 5.20 2.30 4.74
CA ASP A 42 6.25 1.97 3.80
C ASP A 42 5.68 1.69 2.40
N SER A 43 6.52 1.89 1.39
CA SER A 43 6.13 1.68 0.00
C SER A 43 7.34 1.37 -0.88
N ASN A 44 7.11 0.60 -1.95
CA ASN A 44 8.06 0.39 -3.03
C ASN A 44 7.33 0.37 -4.38
N SER A 45 8.02 0.66 -5.47
CA SER A 45 7.43 0.69 -6.80
C SER A 45 8.33 0.10 -7.87
N VAL A 46 7.74 -0.48 -8.90
CA VAL A 46 8.41 -0.94 -10.11
C VAL A 46 7.69 -0.40 -11.34
N VAL A 47 8.42 -0.10 -12.41
CA VAL A 47 7.83 0.26 -13.70
C VAL A 47 7.88 -0.97 -14.60
N ASP A 48 6.73 -1.40 -15.11
CA ASP A 48 6.61 -2.57 -15.98
C ASP A 48 7.08 -2.27 -17.41
N GLY A 49 7.12 -3.31 -18.25
CA GLY A 49 7.49 -3.17 -19.66
C GLY A 49 6.53 -2.35 -20.52
N GLY A 50 5.28 -2.16 -20.07
CA GLY A 50 4.24 -1.34 -20.71
C GLY A 50 4.28 0.13 -20.31
N GLY A 51 5.09 0.49 -19.30
CA GLY A 51 5.19 1.84 -18.76
C GLY A 51 4.21 2.15 -17.62
N ASN A 52 3.52 1.14 -17.07
CA ASN A 52 2.77 1.30 -15.83
C ASN A 52 3.72 1.28 -14.63
N THR A 53 3.48 2.15 -13.67
CA THR A 53 4.13 2.15 -12.36
C THR A 53 3.25 1.38 -11.39
N ILE A 54 3.74 0.25 -10.92
CA ILE A 54 3.09 -0.58 -9.89
C ILE A 54 3.71 -0.19 -8.55
N THR A 55 2.89 0.34 -7.64
CA THR A 55 3.29 0.76 -6.30
C THR A 55 2.64 -0.17 -5.28
N VAL A 56 3.44 -0.78 -4.43
CA VAL A 56 2.99 -1.57 -3.29
C VAL A 56 3.29 -0.80 -2.01
N SER A 57 2.34 -0.76 -1.08
CA SER A 57 2.49 -0.06 0.19
C SER A 57 1.82 -0.77 1.35
N GLN A 58 2.34 -0.52 2.55
CA GLN A 58 1.72 -0.90 3.81
C GLN A 58 1.22 0.35 4.51
N ALA A 59 0.06 0.26 5.13
CA ALA A 59 -0.54 1.35 5.90
C ALA A 59 -1.16 0.83 7.19
N ASP A 60 -1.28 1.72 8.18
CA ASP A 60 -1.93 1.46 9.46
C ASP A 60 -1.38 0.22 10.19
N THR A 61 -0.08 -0.07 10.01
CA THR A 61 0.61 -1.23 10.56
C THR A 61 0.73 -1.13 12.07
N PHE A 62 -0.05 -1.94 12.78
CA PHE A 62 -0.04 -2.03 14.23
C PHE A 62 0.16 -3.47 14.68
N ILE A 63 1.32 -3.74 15.29
CA ILE A 63 1.66 -5.03 15.86
C ILE A 63 1.76 -4.90 17.38
N ASN A 64 0.90 -5.63 18.08
CA ASN A 64 0.82 -5.62 19.53
C ASN A 64 1.31 -6.94 20.11
N SER A 65 2.37 -6.90 20.91
CA SER A 65 2.83 -8.06 21.67
C SER A 65 1.99 -8.24 22.93
N VAL A 66 1.64 -9.48 23.23
CA VAL A 66 0.88 -9.86 24.43
C VAL A 66 1.65 -10.88 25.25
N TYR A 67 1.24 -11.05 26.50
CA TYR A 67 1.73 -12.18 27.29
C TYR A 67 1.27 -13.49 26.65
N PRO A 68 2.18 -14.48 26.49
CA PRO A 68 1.82 -15.78 25.95
C PRO A 68 0.71 -16.44 26.77
N LEU A 69 -0.33 -16.91 26.08
CA LEU A 69 -1.47 -17.56 26.73
C LEU A 69 -1.08 -18.90 27.39
N ASP A 70 -0.04 -19.55 26.88
CA ASP A 70 0.51 -20.80 27.40
C ASP A 70 1.37 -20.63 28.67
N GLY A 71 1.68 -19.38 29.06
CA GLY A 71 2.54 -19.05 30.19
C GLY A 71 4.02 -19.46 30.01
N ASN A 72 4.44 -19.82 28.79
CA ASN A 72 5.79 -20.29 28.52
C ASN A 72 6.73 -19.08 28.29
N PRO A 73 7.83 -18.95 29.06
CA PRO A 73 8.79 -17.85 28.87
C PRO A 73 9.56 -17.92 27.54
N LEU A 74 9.50 -19.05 26.84
CA LEU A 74 10.09 -19.24 25.50
C LEU A 74 9.09 -18.99 24.37
N THR A 75 7.86 -18.59 24.69
CA THR A 75 6.84 -18.23 23.71
C THR A 75 6.77 -16.70 23.57
N ARG A 76 6.57 -16.22 22.35
CA ARG A 76 6.21 -14.83 22.04
C ARG A 76 4.90 -14.86 21.28
N GLU A 77 3.96 -14.00 21.66
CA GLU A 77 2.63 -13.94 21.07
C GLU A 77 2.30 -12.49 20.71
N TRP A 78 1.64 -12.29 19.58
CA TRP A 78 1.27 -10.96 19.09
C TRP A 78 0.04 -10.97 18.18
N PHE A 79 -0.55 -9.79 18.02
CA PHE A 79 -1.62 -9.51 17.09
C PHE A 79 -1.21 -8.42 16.10
N HIS A 80 -1.50 -8.60 14.81
CA HIS A 80 -1.21 -7.63 13.74
C HIS A 80 -2.50 -7.12 13.07
N ASN A 81 -2.56 -5.80 12.91
CA ASN A 81 -3.56 -5.07 12.14
C ASN A 81 -2.83 -4.21 11.11
N GLY A 82 -3.40 -4.01 9.93
CA GLY A 82 -2.81 -3.19 8.90
C GLY A 82 -3.54 -3.31 7.58
N ARG A 83 -3.00 -2.63 6.56
CA ARG A 83 -3.52 -2.62 5.21
C ARG A 83 -2.37 -2.81 4.22
N ALA A 84 -2.62 -3.64 3.22
CA ALA A 84 -1.77 -3.83 2.06
C ALA A 84 -2.45 -3.18 0.86
N ILE A 85 -1.76 -2.27 0.18
CA ILE A 85 -2.31 -1.49 -0.93
C ILE A 85 -1.42 -1.68 -2.15
N VAL A 86 -2.03 -1.98 -3.29
CA VAL A 86 -1.40 -1.96 -4.60
C VAL A 86 -2.09 -0.86 -5.41
N GLU A 87 -1.31 0.12 -5.87
CA GLU A 87 -1.76 1.17 -6.78
C GLU A 87 -0.95 1.11 -8.07
N VAL A 88 -1.66 1.11 -9.20
CA VAL A 88 -1.08 1.06 -10.54
C VAL A 88 -1.44 2.33 -11.28
N THR A 89 -0.46 2.96 -11.90
CA THR A 89 -0.65 4.20 -12.68
C THR A 89 0.09 4.09 -14.00
N GLY A 90 -0.58 4.36 -15.10
CA GLY A 90 0.02 4.24 -16.43
C GLY A 90 -1.02 4.06 -17.53
N PRO A 91 -0.57 3.82 -18.78
CA PRO A 91 -1.43 3.67 -19.94
C PRO A 91 -2.48 2.56 -19.81
N ASP A 92 -2.11 1.44 -19.17
CA ASP A 92 -2.91 0.22 -19.10
C ASP A 92 -3.23 -0.17 -17.64
N ALA A 93 -3.22 0.80 -16.72
CA ALA A 93 -3.41 0.57 -15.28
C ALA A 93 -4.78 -0.06 -14.95
N ALA A 94 -5.82 0.25 -15.73
CA ALA A 94 -7.16 -0.31 -15.55
C ALA A 94 -7.23 -1.81 -15.85
N ASP A 95 -6.32 -2.32 -16.69
CA ASP A 95 -6.24 -3.71 -17.11
C ASP A 95 -5.19 -4.50 -16.31
N PHE A 96 -4.66 -3.92 -15.23
CA PHE A 96 -3.70 -4.60 -14.37
C PHE A 96 -4.31 -5.85 -13.74
N GLU A 97 -3.52 -6.92 -13.73
CA GLU A 97 -3.79 -8.17 -13.02
C GLU A 97 -2.50 -8.67 -12.36
N GLY A 98 -2.61 -9.21 -11.15
CA GLY A 98 -1.49 -9.81 -10.43
C GLY A 98 -1.92 -10.47 -9.12
N ASP A 99 -0.93 -10.99 -8.41
CA ASP A 99 -1.12 -11.62 -7.10
C ASP A 99 -0.41 -10.79 -6.02
N ILE A 100 -1.16 -10.44 -4.97
CA ILE A 100 -0.65 -9.77 -3.78
C ILE A 100 -0.43 -10.79 -2.67
N THR A 101 0.77 -10.84 -2.11
CA THR A 101 1.16 -11.71 -0.99
C THR A 101 1.45 -10.88 0.24
N LEU A 102 0.85 -11.25 1.37
CA LEU A 102 1.22 -10.76 2.69
C LEU A 102 2.14 -11.78 3.36
N GLY A 103 3.22 -11.31 3.97
CA GLY A 103 4.15 -12.18 4.67
C GLY A 103 4.93 -11.46 5.76
N TYR A 104 5.79 -12.22 6.43
CA TYR A 104 6.64 -11.73 7.50
C TYR A 104 8.02 -12.39 7.46
N GLN A 105 9.04 -11.64 7.88
CA GLN A 105 10.35 -12.17 8.21
C GLN A 105 10.50 -12.28 9.74
N PHE A 106 11.04 -13.40 10.22
CA PHE A 106 11.24 -13.71 11.63
C PHE A 106 12.71 -13.84 11.95
N GLY A 107 13.27 -12.85 12.64
CA GLY A 107 14.61 -12.94 13.21
C GLY A 107 14.56 -13.52 14.63
N TYR A 108 15.32 -14.58 14.88
CA TYR A 108 15.45 -15.16 16.21
C TYR A 108 16.91 -15.53 16.52
N PRO A 109 17.37 -15.34 17.76
CA PRO A 109 18.76 -15.60 18.14
C PRO A 109 19.04 -17.07 18.45
N MET A 110 18.04 -17.86 18.86
CA MET A 110 18.19 -19.28 19.14
C MET A 110 16.83 -20.01 19.17
N SER A 111 16.60 -20.89 18.21
CA SER A 111 15.53 -21.91 18.25
C SER A 111 15.99 -23.14 19.04
N LEU A 112 15.14 -23.66 19.93
CA LEU A 112 15.33 -24.92 20.65
C LEU A 112 14.42 -26.02 20.10
N GLY A 113 14.29 -26.10 18.77
CA GLY A 113 13.24 -26.88 18.11
C GLY A 113 11.89 -26.17 18.16
N GLY A 114 11.90 -24.86 17.93
CA GLY A 114 10.74 -24.00 17.95
C GLY A 114 9.87 -24.10 16.72
N SER A 115 8.71 -23.46 16.81
CA SER A 115 7.79 -23.31 15.70
C SER A 115 7.21 -21.91 15.68
N LEU A 116 6.91 -21.44 14.47
CA LEU A 116 6.14 -20.25 14.20
C LEU A 116 4.75 -20.66 13.76
N GLU A 117 3.72 -20.00 14.25
CA GLU A 117 2.34 -20.22 13.83
C GLU A 117 1.64 -18.89 13.57
N PHE A 118 0.91 -18.85 12.46
CA PHE A 118 0.08 -17.72 12.06
C PHE A 118 -1.34 -18.20 11.86
N SER A 119 -2.29 -17.44 12.36
CA SER A 119 -3.70 -17.63 12.04
C SER A 119 -4.34 -16.28 11.76
N TYR A 120 -5.08 -16.20 10.65
CA TYR A 120 -5.86 -15.03 10.32
C TYR A 120 -7.17 -15.40 9.63
N THR A 121 -8.21 -14.60 9.85
CA THR A 121 -9.50 -14.71 9.18
C THR A 121 -9.80 -13.37 8.51
N THR A 122 -9.80 -13.31 7.18
CA THR A 122 -10.39 -12.16 6.48
C THR A 122 -11.92 -12.22 6.62
N PRO A 123 -12.59 -11.08 6.87
CA PRO A 123 -14.03 -11.00 6.65
C PRO A 123 -14.32 -11.23 5.16
N ASN A 124 -14.94 -12.35 4.80
CA ASN A 124 -15.46 -12.55 3.44
C ASN A 124 -16.92 -12.11 3.39
N VAL A 125 -17.28 -11.35 2.35
CA VAL A 125 -18.68 -11.04 1.97
C VAL A 125 -18.76 -11.20 0.47
N SER A 126 -19.71 -12.00 0.00
CA SER A 126 -19.72 -12.38 -1.41
C SER A 126 -21.12 -12.74 -1.91
N ALA A 127 -21.76 -11.83 -2.66
CA ALA A 127 -23.11 -12.01 -3.19
C ALA A 127 -23.10 -12.40 -4.68
N GLU A 128 -23.63 -13.57 -5.02
CA GLU A 128 -23.91 -14.06 -6.37
C GLU A 128 -25.41 -13.88 -6.67
N VAL A 129 -25.75 -13.22 -7.77
CA VAL A 129 -27.14 -13.08 -8.22
C VAL A 129 -27.38 -14.09 -9.33
N GLY A 130 -28.12 -15.16 -9.01
CA GLY A 130 -28.56 -16.14 -10.00
C GLY A 130 -29.84 -15.67 -10.69
N ILE A 131 -29.82 -15.61 -12.03
CA ILE A 131 -31.03 -15.49 -12.85
C ILE A 131 -31.38 -16.87 -13.40
N ASP A 132 -32.36 -17.52 -12.78
CA ASP A 132 -32.94 -18.75 -13.30
C ASP A 132 -33.70 -18.45 -14.61
N ALA A 133 -33.20 -18.98 -15.73
CA ALA A 133 -33.84 -18.87 -17.05
C ALA A 133 -35.13 -19.73 -17.18
N ALA A 134 -35.76 -20.06 -16.05
CA ALA A 134 -36.99 -20.84 -15.96
C ALA A 134 -37.99 -20.17 -14.98
N GLY A 135 -38.22 -18.86 -15.15
CA GLY A 135 -39.43 -18.18 -14.71
C GLY A 135 -39.76 -18.22 -13.21
N ALA A 136 -39.52 -17.09 -12.55
CA ALA A 136 -40.02 -16.68 -11.22
C ALA A 136 -39.16 -17.04 -10.00
N GLY A 137 -38.04 -16.33 -9.84
CA GLY A 137 -37.36 -16.12 -8.57
C GLY A 137 -36.03 -15.38 -8.76
N THR A 138 -35.85 -14.22 -8.12
CA THR A 138 -34.52 -13.62 -7.97
C THR A 138 -33.87 -14.26 -6.73
N GLY A 139 -33.05 -15.28 -6.95
CA GLY A 139 -32.24 -15.89 -5.89
C GLY A 139 -30.90 -15.18 -5.79
N ALA A 140 -30.64 -14.50 -4.67
CA ALA A 140 -29.28 -14.12 -4.31
C ALA A 140 -28.63 -15.31 -3.61
N THR A 141 -27.72 -15.99 -4.28
CA THR A 141 -26.86 -17.03 -3.70
C THR A 141 -25.65 -16.31 -3.13
N LEU A 142 -25.28 -16.47 -1.87
CA LEU A 142 -24.04 -15.89 -1.34
C LEU A 142 -22.91 -16.88 -1.69
N SER A 143 -21.97 -16.54 -2.56
CA SER A 143 -20.89 -17.43 -3.03
C SER A 143 -19.53 -16.79 -2.84
N THR A 144 -18.63 -17.45 -2.12
CA THR A 144 -17.32 -16.95 -1.71
C THR A 144 -16.32 -17.02 -2.84
N ASN A 145 -16.07 -15.89 -3.53
CA ASN A 145 -14.77 -15.72 -4.15
C ASN A 145 -13.74 -15.74 -3.02
N ASP A 146 -12.89 -16.76 -3.00
CA ASP A 146 -11.86 -17.04 -1.99
C ASP A 146 -10.82 -15.91 -1.89
N LEU A 147 -11.23 -14.77 -1.32
CA LEU A 147 -10.33 -13.69 -0.93
C LEU A 147 -9.64 -14.02 0.41
N LEU A 148 -9.20 -15.28 0.56
CA LEU A 148 -8.52 -15.92 1.71
C LEU A 148 -9.42 -16.58 2.78
N PRO A 149 -9.92 -17.81 2.59
CA PRO A 149 -10.52 -18.55 3.69
C PRO A 149 -9.42 -19.00 4.68
N GLN A 150 -9.47 -18.50 5.92
CA GLN A 150 -8.69 -18.93 7.09
C GLN A 150 -7.36 -19.66 6.80
N LEU A 151 -6.23 -18.92 6.76
CA LEU A 151 -4.92 -19.55 6.67
C LEU A 151 -4.33 -19.74 8.07
N ALA A 152 -4.08 -21.00 8.42
CA ALA A 152 -3.21 -21.38 9.52
C ALA A 152 -1.91 -21.93 8.93
N THR A 153 -0.81 -21.20 9.10
CA THR A 153 0.52 -21.63 8.63
C THR A 153 1.40 -21.90 9.83
N THR A 154 1.99 -23.10 9.87
CA THR A 154 2.97 -23.49 10.89
C THR A 154 4.32 -23.78 10.22
N VAL A 155 5.39 -23.21 10.75
CA VAL A 155 6.75 -23.40 10.26
C VAL A 155 7.63 -23.91 11.40
N THR A 156 8.31 -25.04 11.19
CA THR A 156 9.26 -25.59 12.16
C THR A 156 10.62 -24.93 11.97
N LEU A 157 11.24 -24.50 13.07
CA LEU A 157 12.53 -23.82 13.06
C LEU A 157 13.66 -24.81 13.35
N GLU A 158 14.67 -24.82 12.49
CA GLU A 158 15.92 -25.53 12.77
C GLU A 158 16.60 -24.93 14.02
N PRO A 159 17.29 -25.76 14.83
CA PRO A 159 18.03 -25.25 15.97
C PRO A 159 19.12 -24.25 15.59
N GLY A 160 19.19 -23.13 16.30
CA GLY A 160 20.19 -22.08 16.06
C GLY A 160 19.58 -20.69 15.82
N PRO A 161 20.41 -19.68 15.51
CA PRO A 161 19.95 -18.38 15.05
C PRO A 161 19.47 -18.45 13.61
N GLY A 162 18.52 -17.61 13.22
CA GLY A 162 18.03 -17.60 11.85
C GLY A 162 17.13 -16.42 11.53
N ILE A 163 16.87 -16.29 10.23
CA ILE A 163 15.78 -15.48 9.68
C ILE A 163 14.91 -16.42 8.87
N GLU A 164 13.62 -16.48 9.17
CA GLU A 164 12.64 -17.28 8.43
C GLU A 164 11.64 -16.37 7.73
N ASP A 165 11.35 -16.63 6.46
CA ASP A 165 10.37 -15.89 5.67
C ASP A 165 9.08 -16.71 5.53
N VAL A 166 7.96 -16.17 6.02
CA VAL A 166 6.67 -16.87 6.02
C VAL A 166 5.65 -16.07 5.22
N GLU A 167 5.12 -16.69 4.18
CA GLU A 167 3.95 -16.19 3.44
C GLU A 167 2.68 -16.62 4.17
N VAL A 168 1.82 -15.66 4.51
CA VAL A 168 0.61 -15.88 5.33
C VAL A 168 -0.68 -15.72 4.56
N GLY A 169 -0.62 -15.32 3.29
CA GLY A 169 -1.79 -15.22 2.44
C GLY A 169 -1.48 -14.58 1.10
N THR A 170 -2.19 -15.03 0.08
CA THR A 170 -2.17 -14.53 -1.30
C THR A 170 -3.58 -14.15 -1.76
N GLY A 171 -3.76 -12.94 -2.29
CA GLY A 171 -5.00 -12.51 -2.94
C GLY A 171 -4.73 -12.08 -4.37
N SER A 172 -5.80 -11.98 -5.18
CA SER A 172 -5.71 -11.35 -6.49
C SER A 172 -5.74 -9.82 -6.36
N ALA A 173 -4.95 -9.14 -7.17
CA ALA A 173 -4.96 -7.70 -7.36
C ALA A 173 -5.32 -7.38 -8.80
N SER A 174 -6.30 -6.49 -8.99
CA SER A 174 -6.73 -6.08 -10.32
C SER A 174 -7.11 -4.59 -10.37
N GLY A 175 -6.99 -4.04 -11.57
CA GLY A 175 -7.25 -2.63 -11.86
C GLY A 175 -6.26 -1.67 -11.20
N GLU A 176 -6.64 -0.39 -11.17
CA GLU A 176 -5.76 0.70 -10.75
C GLU A 176 -5.46 0.71 -9.24
N ARG A 177 -6.32 0.09 -8.43
CA ARG A 177 -6.17 0.06 -6.97
C ARG A 177 -6.80 -1.19 -6.38
N THR A 178 -5.97 -1.99 -5.70
CA THR A 178 -6.41 -3.09 -4.84
C THR A 178 -5.98 -2.83 -3.41
N GLU A 179 -6.86 -3.14 -2.45
CA GLU A 179 -6.57 -2.98 -1.03
C GLU A 179 -7.04 -4.20 -0.25
N ILE A 180 -6.17 -4.72 0.61
CA ILE A 180 -6.48 -5.80 1.55
C ILE A 180 -6.29 -5.28 2.95
N GLN A 181 -7.36 -5.32 3.74
CA GLN A 181 -7.29 -5.00 5.16
C GLN A 181 -7.10 -6.29 5.98
N ILE A 182 -6.16 -6.24 6.91
CA ILE A 182 -5.93 -7.28 7.90
C ILE A 182 -6.24 -6.78 9.31
N SER A 183 -6.96 -7.59 10.06
CA SER A 183 -7.39 -7.26 11.41
C SER A 183 -7.20 -8.43 12.35
N ASN A 184 -6.42 -8.22 13.41
CA ASN A 184 -6.21 -9.19 14.46
C ASN A 184 -5.62 -10.54 13.97
N VAL A 185 -4.66 -10.47 13.04
CA VAL A 185 -3.82 -11.63 12.68
C VAL A 185 -3.08 -12.07 13.93
N HIS A 186 -3.29 -13.30 14.35
CA HIS A 186 -2.61 -13.87 15.51
C HIS A 186 -1.33 -14.57 15.06
N GLY A 187 -0.20 -14.22 15.69
CA GLY A 187 1.08 -14.86 15.48
C GLY A 187 1.67 -15.32 16.80
N THR A 188 2.29 -16.50 16.79
CA THR A 188 3.02 -17.05 17.93
C THR A 188 4.33 -17.70 17.49
N ALA A 189 5.34 -17.59 18.35
CA ALA A 189 6.65 -18.19 18.16
C ALA A 189 7.08 -18.85 19.47
N THR A 190 7.25 -20.18 19.48
CA THR A 190 7.52 -20.95 20.70
C THR A 190 8.87 -21.66 20.67
N ASN A 191 9.36 -22.04 21.86
CA ASN A 191 10.69 -22.61 22.11
C ASN A 191 11.85 -21.78 21.51
N ILE A 192 11.74 -20.46 21.60
CA ILE A 192 12.80 -19.53 21.20
C ILE A 192 13.43 -18.93 22.45
N ALA A 193 14.76 -19.05 22.55
CA ALA A 193 15.53 -18.43 23.61
C ALA A 193 16.02 -17.05 23.18
N GLY A 194 15.40 -16.00 23.70
CA GLY A 194 15.75 -14.60 23.42
C GLY A 194 14.63 -13.85 22.72
N ASN A 195 14.95 -12.67 22.18
CA ASN A 195 13.95 -11.80 21.56
C ASN A 195 13.63 -12.25 20.14
N VAL A 196 12.36 -12.23 19.78
CA VAL A 196 11.91 -12.46 18.40
C VAL A 196 11.70 -11.12 17.72
N SER A 197 12.19 -10.96 16.50
CA SER A 197 11.93 -9.78 15.68
C SER A 197 11.07 -10.15 14.48
N VAL A 198 10.03 -9.37 14.21
CA VAL A 198 9.08 -9.61 13.12
C VAL A 198 9.07 -8.42 12.19
N ARG A 199 9.23 -8.67 10.89
CA ARG A 199 9.14 -7.65 9.85
C ARG A 199 8.03 -8.02 8.87
N PRO A 200 6.89 -7.32 8.86
CA PRO A 200 5.87 -7.55 7.84
C PRO A 200 6.39 -7.07 6.47
N TYR A 201 5.93 -7.73 5.41
CA TYR A 201 6.15 -7.30 4.04
C TYR A 201 4.89 -7.54 3.21
N VAL A 202 4.77 -6.76 2.13
CA VAL A 202 3.77 -6.98 1.08
C VAL A 202 4.50 -7.09 -0.24
N LYS A 203 4.20 -8.16 -0.98
CA LYS A 203 4.72 -8.46 -2.30
C LYS A 203 3.56 -8.40 -3.30
N VAL A 204 3.81 -7.85 -4.48
CA VAL A 204 2.94 -8.02 -5.63
C VAL A 204 3.73 -8.59 -6.79
N VAL A 205 3.15 -9.55 -7.50
CA VAL A 205 3.68 -10.11 -8.74
C VAL A 205 2.62 -9.86 -9.82
N SER A 206 2.95 -9.08 -10.84
CA SER A 206 2.05 -8.88 -11.98
C SER A 206 1.89 -10.17 -12.78
N SER A 207 0.81 -10.27 -13.57
CA SER A 207 0.60 -11.38 -14.52
C SER A 207 1.73 -11.48 -15.56
N ASN A 208 2.46 -10.39 -15.79
CA ASN A 208 3.64 -10.33 -16.66
C ASN A 208 4.95 -10.74 -15.95
N GLY A 209 4.91 -10.98 -14.63
CA GLY A 209 6.05 -11.40 -13.81
C GLY A 209 6.83 -10.27 -13.15
N ASP A 210 6.43 -9.01 -13.31
CA ASP A 210 7.05 -7.87 -12.62
C ASP A 210 6.76 -7.96 -11.13
N THR A 211 7.78 -7.77 -10.30
CA THR A 211 7.65 -7.94 -8.86
C THR A 211 8.03 -6.67 -8.12
N ALA A 212 7.16 -6.23 -7.22
CA ALA A 212 7.47 -5.19 -6.24
C ALA A 212 7.23 -5.72 -4.82
N ILE A 213 8.16 -5.44 -3.91
CA ILE A 213 8.07 -5.84 -2.51
C ILE A 213 8.40 -4.63 -1.65
N THR A 214 7.57 -4.34 -0.67
CA THR A 214 7.86 -3.38 0.38
C THR A 214 8.01 -4.10 1.71
N TYR A 215 8.88 -3.57 2.57
CA TYR A 215 9.21 -4.13 3.86
C TYR A 215 9.00 -3.08 4.94
N GLY A 216 8.16 -3.40 5.92
CA GLY A 216 7.90 -2.53 7.06
C GLY A 216 9.04 -2.48 8.08
N LYS A 217 8.86 -1.64 9.10
CA LYS A 217 9.79 -1.58 10.23
C LYS A 217 9.76 -2.90 11.02
N PRO A 218 10.91 -3.39 11.52
CA PRO A 218 10.94 -4.55 12.39
C PRO A 218 10.35 -4.24 13.77
N TRP A 219 9.61 -5.19 14.33
CA TRP A 219 9.03 -5.17 15.67
C TRP A 219 9.70 -6.22 16.54
N ARG A 220 10.20 -5.83 17.72
CA ARG A 220 10.93 -6.74 18.61
C ARG A 220 10.08 -7.10 19.81
N PHE A 221 9.95 -8.40 20.07
CA PHE A 221 9.21 -8.98 21.18
C PHE A 221 10.18 -9.53 22.22
N ASN A 222 9.92 -9.18 23.48
CA ASN A 222 10.80 -9.51 24.60
C ASN A 222 10.29 -10.66 25.42
#